data_AF-A0A0F0HRP2-F1
#
_entry.id   AF-A0A0F0HRP2-F1
#
_cell.length_a   1.000
_cell.length_b   1.000
_cell.length_c   1.000
_cell.angle_alpha   90.00
_cell.angle_beta   90.00
_cell.angle_gamma   90.00
#
_symmetry.space_group_name_H-M   'P 1'
#
loop_
_entity.id
_entity.type
_entity.pdbx_description
1 polymer ?
#
loop_
_entity_poly.entity_id
_entity_poly.type
_entity_poly.pdbx_seq_one_letter_code
_entity_poly.pdbx_strand_id
1 'polypeptide(L)'
;MVAHAVLVKSGPTSSTMAVPHGPASVAVARRRLRRDLGDREIPDAVIDDAVLILSELLSNSCRYARPLPIPAALGDEVESAAAADLLDPDLGETGGILVRWQLHGEDLLALEVTDGGAATRPLPARPSMTSRGGRGLSIVGQLASDWGVRDAPGQVTVWALLPIREHCAPGARSA
;
A
#
# COMPACT_ATOMS: atom_id res chain seq x y z
N MET A 1 -24.25 1.16 3.26
CA MET A 1 -23.39 2.28 2.82
C MET A 1 -22.14 1.69 2.21
N VAL A 2 -21.74 2.16 1.02
CA VAL A 2 -20.56 1.65 0.31
C VAL A 2 -19.38 2.46 0.82
N ALA A 3 -18.40 1.85 1.45
CA ALA A 3 -17.27 2.58 2.01
C ALA A 3 -16.44 3.20 0.86
N HIS A 4 -16.38 4.53 0.76
CA HIS A 4 -15.73 5.22 -0.35
C HIS A 4 -14.24 5.41 -0.08
N ALA A 5 -13.41 4.92 -0.99
CA ALA A 5 -12.00 5.26 -1.01
C ALA A 5 -11.79 6.56 -1.78
N VAL A 6 -10.92 7.42 -1.26
CA VAL A 6 -10.70 8.77 -1.77
C VAL A 6 -9.30 8.85 -2.35
N LEU A 7 -9.19 9.28 -3.60
CA LEU A 7 -7.89 9.65 -4.16
C LEU A 7 -7.48 11.01 -3.58
N VAL A 8 -6.41 11.02 -2.80
CA VAL A 8 -5.93 12.21 -2.10
C VAL A 8 -5.03 13.05 -3.02
N LYS A 9 -4.14 12.40 -3.77
CA LYS A 9 -3.21 13.07 -4.68
C LYS A 9 -2.89 12.14 -5.84
N SER A 10 -2.80 12.69 -7.05
CA SER A 10 -2.24 11.95 -8.19
C SER A 10 -1.42 12.90 -9.06
N GLY A 11 -0.26 12.41 -9.46
CA GLY A 11 0.71 13.10 -10.31
C GLY A 11 1.28 12.15 -11.36
N PRO A 12 2.23 12.64 -12.18
CA PRO A 12 2.78 11.90 -13.31
C PRO A 12 3.56 10.64 -12.91
N THR A 13 4.00 10.54 -11.65
CA THR A 13 4.76 9.37 -11.15
C THR A 13 4.27 8.86 -9.81
N SER A 14 3.25 9.46 -9.19
CA SER A 14 2.79 9.04 -7.87
C SER A 14 1.30 9.21 -7.70
N SER A 15 0.67 8.29 -6.97
CA SER A 15 -0.69 8.43 -6.50
C SER A 15 -0.79 8.07 -5.02
N THR A 16 -1.70 8.72 -4.32
CA THR A 16 -1.99 8.53 -2.90
C THR A 16 -3.50 8.46 -2.72
N MET A 17 -3.94 7.43 -2.00
CA MET A 17 -5.34 7.11 -1.75
C MET A 17 -5.55 6.89 -0.25
N ALA A 18 -6.62 7.43 0.29
CA ALA A 18 -7.14 7.06 1.60
C ALA A 18 -8.23 6.00 1.41
N VAL A 19 -8.13 4.91 2.16
CA VAL A 19 -9.15 3.85 2.17
C VAL A 19 -9.71 3.67 3.59
N PRO A 20 -10.98 3.29 3.75
CA PRO A 20 -11.54 2.95 5.06
C PRO A 20 -10.75 1.83 5.76
N HIS A 21 -10.74 1.79 7.09
CA HIS A 21 -10.09 0.70 7.81
C HIS A 21 -10.99 -0.55 7.85
N GLY A 22 -10.91 -1.39 6.81
CA GLY A 22 -11.69 -2.62 6.72
C GLY A 22 -11.47 -3.41 5.43
N PRO A 23 -11.94 -4.67 5.36
CA PRO A 23 -11.62 -5.59 4.26
C PRO A 23 -12.12 -5.14 2.88
N ALA A 24 -13.18 -4.32 2.82
CA ALA A 24 -13.68 -3.76 1.56
C ALA A 24 -12.61 -2.89 0.84
N SER A 25 -11.69 -2.30 1.60
CA SER A 25 -10.63 -1.42 1.11
C SER A 25 -9.62 -2.12 0.22
N VAL A 26 -9.37 -3.41 0.46
CA VAL A 26 -8.43 -4.22 -0.33
C VAL A 26 -8.88 -4.27 -1.80
N ALA A 27 -10.17 -4.56 -2.04
CA ALA A 27 -10.71 -4.66 -3.39
C ALA A 27 -10.70 -3.30 -4.11
N VAL A 28 -10.95 -2.22 -3.39
CA VAL A 28 -10.97 -0.86 -3.96
C VAL A 28 -9.55 -0.40 -4.31
N ALA A 29 -8.59 -0.56 -3.40
CA ALA A 29 -7.20 -0.21 -3.61
C ALA A 29 -6.58 -1.01 -4.78
N ARG A 30 -6.86 -2.33 -4.84
CA ARG A 30 -6.42 -3.18 -5.96
C ARG A 30 -6.90 -2.69 -7.31
N ARG A 31 -8.21 -2.40 -7.44
CA ARG A 31 -8.77 -1.90 -8.70
C ARG A 31 -8.14 -0.57 -9.09
N ARG A 32 -7.91 0.30 -8.12
CA ARG A 32 -7.31 1.62 -8.38
C ARG A 32 -5.85 1.50 -8.82
N LEU A 33 -5.05 0.70 -8.11
CA LEU A 33 -3.65 0.45 -8.48
C LEU A 33 -3.55 -0.12 -9.90
N ARG A 34 -4.35 -1.16 -10.21
CA ARG A 34 -4.34 -1.78 -11.55
C ARG A 34 -4.65 -0.77 -12.65
N ARG A 35 -5.67 0.06 -12.45
CA ARG A 35 -6.03 1.12 -13.40
C ARG A 35 -4.89 2.13 -13.55
N ASP A 36 -4.39 2.67 -12.43
CA ASP A 36 -3.39 3.74 -12.46
C ASP A 36 -2.05 3.30 -13.04
N LEU A 37 -1.62 2.06 -12.81
CA LEU A 37 -0.41 1.52 -13.41
C LEU A 37 -0.61 1.12 -14.88
N GLY A 38 -1.79 0.64 -15.26
CA GLY A 38 -2.13 0.35 -16.65
C GLY A 38 -2.19 1.62 -17.52
N ASP A 39 -2.76 2.70 -16.98
CA ASP A 39 -2.77 4.03 -17.62
C ASP A 39 -1.34 4.60 -17.80
N ARG A 40 -0.35 4.06 -17.07
CA ARG A 40 1.08 4.41 -17.14
C ARG A 40 1.90 3.39 -17.93
N GLU A 41 1.24 2.45 -18.62
CA GLU A 41 1.88 1.44 -19.47
C GLU A 41 2.89 0.54 -18.74
N ILE A 42 2.69 0.32 -17.43
CA ILE A 42 3.48 -0.65 -16.66
C ILE A 42 3.14 -2.07 -17.13
N PRO A 43 4.11 -2.99 -17.27
CA PRO A 43 3.83 -4.36 -17.71
C PRO A 43 2.85 -5.09 -16.78
N ASP A 44 1.91 -5.84 -17.36
CA ASP A 44 0.86 -6.57 -16.61
C ASP A 44 1.42 -7.48 -15.50
N ALA A 45 2.57 -8.13 -15.75
CA ALA A 45 3.24 -8.97 -14.74
C ALA A 45 3.62 -8.17 -13.48
N VAL A 46 4.19 -6.97 -13.67
CA VAL A 46 4.54 -6.07 -12.56
C VAL A 46 3.28 -5.56 -11.86
N ILE A 47 2.21 -5.30 -12.62
CA ILE A 47 0.92 -4.89 -12.04
C ILE A 47 0.34 -6.00 -11.16
N ASP A 48 0.39 -7.25 -11.60
CA ASP A 48 -0.11 -8.40 -10.84
C ASP A 48 0.66 -8.60 -9.53
N ASP A 49 1.99 -8.49 -9.58
CA ASP A 49 2.85 -8.57 -8.38
C ASP A 49 2.61 -7.40 -7.43
N ALA A 50 2.50 -6.18 -7.96
CA ALA A 50 2.22 -4.98 -7.16
C ALA A 50 0.86 -5.07 -6.46
N VAL A 51 -0.16 -5.58 -7.17
CA VAL A 51 -1.49 -5.84 -6.63
C VAL A 51 -1.44 -6.87 -5.52
N LEU A 52 -0.65 -7.92 -5.68
CA LEU A 52 -0.52 -8.98 -4.68
C LEU A 52 0.17 -8.44 -3.42
N ILE A 53 1.29 -7.75 -3.55
CA ILE A 53 1.99 -7.07 -2.43
C ILE A 53 1.02 -6.14 -1.71
N LEU A 54 0.36 -5.23 -2.44
CA LEU A 54 -0.55 -4.26 -1.83
C LEU A 54 -1.72 -4.95 -1.09
N SER A 55 -2.24 -6.05 -1.63
CA SER A 55 -3.33 -6.80 -1.01
C SER A 55 -2.92 -7.40 0.33
N GLU A 56 -1.69 -7.94 0.41
CA GLU A 56 -1.15 -8.51 1.65
C GLU A 56 -0.89 -7.41 2.70
N LEU A 57 -0.29 -6.29 2.28
CA LEU A 57 -0.03 -5.16 3.18
C LEU A 57 -1.34 -4.58 3.75
N LEU A 58 -2.34 -4.33 2.90
CA LEU A 58 -3.63 -3.82 3.35
C LEU A 58 -4.39 -4.81 4.22
N SER A 59 -4.33 -6.10 3.91
CA SER A 59 -4.96 -7.13 4.72
C SER A 59 -4.34 -7.19 6.12
N ASN A 60 -3.02 -6.99 6.23
CA ASN A 60 -2.33 -6.89 7.51
C ASN A 60 -2.75 -5.65 8.29
N SER A 61 -2.74 -4.46 7.66
CA SER A 61 -3.19 -3.23 8.31
C SER A 61 -4.62 -3.36 8.83
N CYS A 62 -5.56 -3.83 8.00
CA CYS A 62 -6.96 -4.01 8.41
C CYS A 62 -7.14 -5.00 9.58
N ARG A 63 -6.26 -5.99 9.71
CA ARG A 63 -6.39 -7.08 10.69
C ARG A 63 -5.67 -6.79 12.00
N TYR A 64 -4.56 -6.08 11.95
CA TYR A 64 -3.63 -5.95 13.08
C TYR A 64 -3.40 -4.52 13.52
N ALA A 65 -3.61 -3.53 12.65
CA ALA A 65 -3.37 -2.13 12.97
C ALA A 65 -4.63 -1.42 13.46
N ARG A 66 -4.40 -0.25 14.06
CA ARG A 66 -5.46 0.71 14.34
C ARG A 66 -5.69 1.61 13.13
N PRO A 67 -6.91 2.14 12.96
CA PRO A 67 -7.17 3.13 11.93
C PRO A 67 -6.32 4.39 12.13
N LEU A 68 -5.85 4.93 11.02
CA LEU A 68 -5.09 6.17 10.92
C LEU A 68 -6.05 7.36 10.86
N PRO A 69 -5.86 8.42 11.67
CA PRO A 69 -6.58 9.68 11.49
C PRO A 69 -6.06 10.36 10.21
N ILE A 70 -6.72 10.12 9.07
CA ILE A 70 -6.25 10.54 7.74
C ILE A 70 -5.94 12.05 7.65
N PRO A 71 -6.77 12.97 8.19
CA PRO A 71 -6.45 14.40 8.15
C PRO A 71 -5.12 14.74 8.84
N ALA A 72 -4.84 14.13 10.00
CA ALA A 72 -3.59 14.35 10.72
C ALA A 72 -2.39 13.68 10.02
N ALA A 73 -2.63 12.64 9.23
CA ALA A 73 -1.58 11.88 8.58
C ALA A 73 -1.08 12.46 7.26
N LEU A 74 -1.90 13.29 6.62
CA LEU A 74 -1.51 13.98 5.40
C LEU A 74 -0.69 15.27 5.65
N GLY A 75 -0.57 15.70 6.91
CA GLY A 75 0.23 16.87 7.32
C GLY A 75 -0.26 18.20 6.72
N ASP A 76 0.62 19.22 6.74
CA ASP A 76 0.33 20.57 6.24
C ASP A 76 0.30 20.65 4.68
N GLU A 77 0.69 19.58 3.98
CA GLU A 77 0.62 19.45 2.50
C GLU A 77 -0.82 19.47 1.96
N VAL A 78 -1.80 19.55 2.87
CA VAL A 78 -3.23 19.57 2.61
C VAL A 78 -3.87 20.80 3.28
N GLU A 79 -3.20 21.94 3.26
CA GLU A 79 -3.82 23.23 3.61
C GLU A 79 -4.60 23.82 2.42
N SER A 80 -5.46 23.00 1.80
CA SER A 80 -6.49 23.51 0.91
C SER A 80 -7.79 22.80 1.25
N ALA A 81 -8.81 23.60 1.56
CA ALA A 81 -10.17 23.19 1.89
C ALA A 81 -10.74 22.08 0.98
N ALA A 82 -10.17 21.88 -0.22
CA ALA A 82 -10.46 20.80 -1.14
C ALA A 82 -10.34 19.38 -0.57
N ALA A 83 -9.42 19.09 0.37
CA ALA A 83 -9.30 17.71 0.87
C ALA A 83 -10.28 17.37 1.98
N ALA A 84 -10.70 18.36 2.79
CA ALA A 84 -11.79 18.16 3.73
C ALA A 84 -13.11 17.88 2.98
N ASP A 85 -13.31 18.51 1.81
CA ASP A 85 -14.45 18.23 0.92
C ASP A 85 -14.34 16.91 0.15
N LEU A 86 -13.12 16.36 -0.02
CA LEU A 86 -12.90 15.06 -0.69
C LEU A 86 -12.91 13.88 0.28
N LEU A 87 -12.64 14.10 1.56
CA LEU A 87 -12.70 13.05 2.58
C LEU A 87 -14.15 12.78 2.94
N ASP A 88 -14.58 11.54 2.72
CA ASP A 88 -15.88 11.05 3.20
C ASP A 88 -15.97 11.33 4.72
N PRO A 89 -17.03 12.00 5.23
CA PRO A 89 -17.17 12.25 6.67
C PRO A 89 -17.09 10.96 7.51
N ASP A 90 -17.45 9.80 6.94
CA ASP A 90 -17.30 8.50 7.62
C ASP A 90 -15.83 8.10 7.85
N LEU A 91 -14.89 8.57 7.03
CA LEU A 91 -13.44 8.38 7.23
C LEU A 91 -12.92 9.22 8.40
N GLY A 92 -13.58 10.34 8.71
CA GLY A 92 -13.24 11.21 9.84
C GLY A 92 -13.55 10.57 11.19
N GLU A 93 -14.61 9.77 11.29
CA GLU A 93 -15.03 9.11 12.53
C GLU A 93 -14.38 7.74 12.74
N THR A 94 -14.17 6.97 11.66
CA THR A 94 -13.64 5.59 11.75
C THR A 94 -12.12 5.52 11.56
N GLY A 95 -11.52 6.55 10.97
CA GLY A 95 -10.16 6.56 10.47
C GLY A 95 -9.95 5.56 9.31
N GLY A 96 -8.75 5.59 8.72
CA GLY A 96 -8.48 4.88 7.47
C GLY A 96 -7.09 4.28 7.40
N ILE A 97 -6.67 3.97 6.18
CA ILE A 97 -5.33 3.55 5.81
C ILE A 97 -4.92 4.41 4.61
N LEU A 98 -3.72 4.98 4.65
CA LEU A 98 -3.13 5.67 3.51
C LEU A 98 -2.36 4.69 2.65
N VAL A 99 -2.66 4.68 1.36
CA VAL A 99 -1.98 3.86 0.37
C VAL A 99 -1.31 4.80 -0.62
N ARG A 100 -0.05 4.54 -0.92
CA ARG A 100 0.71 5.31 -1.90
C ARG A 100 1.50 4.39 -2.79
N TRP A 101 1.57 4.76 -4.06
CA TRP A 101 2.48 4.13 -5.01
C TRP A 101 3.21 5.20 -5.81
N GLN A 102 4.51 4.98 -6.02
CA GLN A 102 5.40 5.91 -6.69
C GLN A 102 6.35 5.19 -7.64
N LEU A 103 6.45 5.68 -8.86
CA LEU A 103 7.47 5.32 -9.83
C LEU A 103 8.73 6.15 -9.56
N HIS A 104 9.85 5.46 -9.43
CA HIS A 104 11.18 6.06 -9.33
C HIS A 104 11.95 5.74 -10.62
N GLY A 105 12.08 6.74 -11.49
CA GLY A 105 12.61 6.52 -12.83
C GLY A 105 11.74 5.52 -13.62
N GLU A 106 12.38 4.69 -14.43
CA GLU A 106 11.69 3.69 -15.28
C GLU A 106 11.76 2.27 -14.71
N ASP A 107 12.45 2.07 -13.57
CA ASP A 107 12.89 0.75 -13.14
C ASP A 107 12.30 0.28 -11.81
N LEU A 108 11.70 1.19 -11.02
CA LEU A 108 11.30 0.87 -9.66
C LEU A 108 9.92 1.45 -9.29
N LEU A 109 9.08 0.60 -8.74
CA LEU A 109 7.80 0.94 -8.14
C LEU A 109 7.88 0.80 -6.62
N ALA A 110 7.68 1.89 -5.88
CA ALA A 110 7.50 1.87 -4.45
C ALA A 110 6.01 1.77 -4.10
N LEU A 111 5.68 0.88 -3.17
CA LEU A 111 4.35 0.71 -2.57
C LEU A 111 4.45 1.01 -1.08
N GLU A 112 3.55 1.84 -0.56
CA GLU A 112 3.52 2.24 0.84
C GLU A 112 2.10 2.12 1.39
N VAL A 113 1.96 1.50 2.56
CA VAL A 113 0.70 1.41 3.32
C VAL A 113 0.96 1.96 4.71
N THR A 114 0.25 3.03 5.07
CA THR A 114 0.37 3.71 6.36
C THR A 114 -0.91 3.56 7.16
N ASP A 115 -0.78 3.08 8.39
CA ASP A 115 -1.87 2.90 9.35
C ASP A 115 -1.53 3.54 10.72
N GLY A 116 -2.46 3.48 11.68
CA GLY A 116 -2.29 4.04 13.02
C GLY A 116 -1.42 3.19 13.96
N GLY A 117 -0.77 2.14 13.44
CA GLY A 117 0.10 1.24 14.17
C GLY A 117 -0.64 0.24 15.09
N ALA A 118 0.10 -0.77 15.53
CA ALA A 118 -0.37 -1.85 16.40
C ALA A 118 0.50 -1.96 17.67
N ALA A 119 0.01 -2.66 18.70
CA ALA A 119 0.82 -2.99 19.88
C ALA A 119 2.00 -3.92 19.55
N THR A 120 1.87 -4.73 18.49
CA THR A 120 2.91 -5.63 17.99
C THR A 120 3.37 -5.19 16.61
N ARG A 121 4.68 -5.08 16.41
CA ARG A 121 5.29 -4.68 15.13
C ARG A 121 5.20 -5.81 14.11
N PRO A 122 4.98 -5.52 12.81
CA PRO A 122 5.46 -6.40 11.76
C PRO A 122 7.00 -6.41 11.87
N LEU A 123 7.57 -7.46 12.44
CA LEU A 123 9.02 -7.60 12.45
C LEU A 123 9.47 -7.86 11.00
N PRO A 124 10.49 -7.15 10.49
CA PRO A 124 11.21 -7.54 9.27
C PRO A 124 11.99 -8.83 9.54
N ALA A 125 11.26 -9.93 9.73
CA ALA A 125 11.83 -11.24 9.87
C ALA A 125 11.94 -11.84 8.48
N ARG A 126 13.10 -12.43 8.14
CA ARG A 126 13.15 -13.43 7.06
C ARG A 126 11.99 -14.40 7.28
N PRO A 127 11.16 -14.67 6.26
CA PRO A 127 9.88 -15.34 6.45
C PRO A 127 10.08 -16.69 7.12
N SER A 128 9.71 -16.80 8.40
CA SER A 128 9.60 -18.08 9.08
C SER A 128 8.19 -18.61 8.82
N MET A 129 8.11 -19.70 8.06
CA MET A 129 6.88 -20.35 7.55
C MET A 129 5.87 -20.83 8.62
N THR A 130 6.07 -20.54 9.90
CA THR A 130 5.39 -21.21 11.03
C THR A 130 4.32 -20.38 11.74
N SER A 131 4.16 -19.09 11.45
CA SER A 131 3.00 -18.33 11.93
C SER A 131 1.79 -18.57 11.03
N ARG A 132 0.61 -18.83 11.60
CA ARG A 132 -0.65 -18.96 10.84
C ARG A 132 -0.99 -17.72 9.97
N GLY A 133 -0.33 -16.58 10.20
CA GLY A 133 -0.36 -15.35 9.38
C GLY A 133 0.93 -15.05 8.60
N GLY A 134 1.89 -15.99 8.50
CA GLY A 134 3.23 -15.77 7.93
C GLY A 134 3.34 -15.87 6.40
N ARG A 135 2.23 -16.14 5.69
CA ARG A 135 2.25 -16.26 4.23
C ARG A 135 2.30 -14.91 3.53
N GLY A 136 1.61 -13.90 4.06
CA GLY A 136 1.50 -12.59 3.41
C GLY A 136 2.85 -11.88 3.27
N LEU A 137 3.63 -11.76 4.36
CA LEU A 137 4.97 -11.16 4.29
C LEU A 137 5.98 -12.03 3.55
N SER A 138 5.75 -13.36 3.44
CA SER A 138 6.58 -14.21 2.59
C SER A 138 6.38 -13.91 1.10
N ILE A 139 5.18 -13.53 0.68
CA ILE A 139 4.90 -13.11 -0.70
C ILE A 139 5.59 -11.77 -0.97
N VAL A 140 5.48 -10.81 -0.03
CA VAL A 140 6.18 -9.52 -0.14
C VAL A 140 7.68 -9.72 -0.26
N GLY A 141 8.29 -10.54 0.60
CA GLY A 141 9.73 -10.81 0.55
C GLY A 141 10.21 -11.64 -0.65
N GLN A 142 9.31 -12.25 -1.42
CA GLN A 142 9.65 -12.96 -2.66
C GLN A 142 9.56 -12.07 -3.90
N LEU A 143 8.61 -11.13 -3.90
CA LEU A 143 8.34 -10.26 -5.05
C LEU A 143 9.06 -8.92 -4.96
N ALA A 144 9.21 -8.38 -3.76
CA ALA A 144 9.89 -7.11 -3.55
C ALA A 144 11.42 -7.31 -3.54
N SER A 145 12.12 -6.41 -4.22
CA SER A 145 13.59 -6.29 -4.14
C SER A 145 14.05 -5.85 -2.74
N ASP A 146 13.25 -5.02 -2.07
CA ASP A 146 13.45 -4.59 -0.70
C ASP A 146 12.11 -4.21 -0.08
N TRP A 147 12.00 -4.31 1.25
CA TRP A 147 10.80 -3.89 1.99
C TRP A 147 11.15 -3.63 3.45
N GLY A 148 10.32 -2.83 4.12
CA GLY A 148 10.55 -2.53 5.52
C GLY A 148 9.39 -1.81 6.20
N VAL A 149 9.66 -1.37 7.41
CA VAL A 149 8.73 -0.64 8.26
C VAL A 149 9.36 0.69 8.66
N ARG A 150 8.59 1.77 8.58
CA ARG A 150 8.96 3.12 9.00
C ARG A 150 7.97 3.59 10.06
N ASP A 151 8.48 4.00 11.22
CA ASP A 151 7.66 4.52 12.32
C ASP A 151 7.64 6.06 12.28
N ALA A 152 6.48 6.64 12.57
CA ALA A 152 6.31 8.06 12.88
C ALA A 152 5.34 8.20 14.08
N PRO A 153 5.31 9.34 14.79
CA PRO A 153 4.39 9.53 15.90
C PRO A 153 2.93 9.28 15.48
N GLY A 154 2.33 8.21 16.02
CA GLY A 154 0.96 7.80 15.73
C GLY A 154 0.75 7.11 14.37
N GLN A 155 1.82 6.75 13.66
CA GLN A 155 1.73 6.15 12.32
C GLN A 155 2.79 5.07 12.10
N VAL A 156 2.42 4.04 11.36
CA VAL A 156 3.35 3.01 10.90
C VAL A 156 3.16 2.85 9.41
N THR A 157 4.26 2.97 8.65
CA THR A 157 4.29 2.75 7.21
C THR A 157 5.02 1.45 6.91
N VAL A 158 4.34 0.50 6.28
CA VAL A 158 5.00 -0.65 5.64
C VAL A 158 5.21 -0.32 4.17
N TRP A 159 6.45 -0.46 3.71
CA TRP A 159 6.85 -0.13 2.34
C TRP A 159 7.50 -1.31 1.64
N ALA A 160 7.36 -1.39 0.32
CA ALA A 160 7.97 -2.41 -0.53
C ALA A 160 8.40 -1.81 -1.88
N LEU A 161 9.54 -2.27 -2.39
CA LEU A 161 10.14 -1.83 -3.65
C LEU A 161 10.10 -2.97 -4.68
N LEU A 162 9.40 -2.76 -5.79
CA LEU A 162 9.22 -3.73 -6.86
C LEU A 162 9.95 -3.28 -8.14
N PRO A 163 10.86 -4.09 -8.70
CA PRO A 163 11.47 -3.81 -9.99
C PRO A 163 10.46 -3.88 -11.14
N ILE A 164 10.48 -2.88 -12.03
CA ILE A 164 9.62 -2.80 -13.21
C ILE A 164 10.18 -3.63 -14.38
N ARG A 165 11.51 -3.79 -14.47
CA ARG A 165 12.17 -4.42 -15.63
C ARG A 165 12.57 -5.88 -15.44
N GLU A 166 12.55 -6.43 -14.22
CA GLU A 166 13.15 -7.75 -13.96
C GLU A 166 12.23 -8.96 -14.20
N HIS A 167 10.95 -8.77 -14.48
CA HIS A 167 10.00 -9.89 -14.61
C HIS A 167 9.93 -10.53 -16.01
N CYS A 168 10.88 -10.23 -16.91
CA CYS A 168 10.95 -10.81 -18.26
C CYS A 168 11.82 -12.09 -18.35
N ALA A 169 11.65 -13.06 -17.44
CA ALA A 169 12.24 -14.39 -17.62
C ALA A 169 11.49 -15.52 -16.89
N PRO A 170 10.64 -16.31 -17.59
CA PRO A 170 10.37 -17.67 -17.19
C PRO A 170 11.52 -18.56 -17.70
N GLY A 171 12.51 -18.83 -16.86
CA GLY A 171 13.49 -19.91 -17.10
C GLY A 171 14.96 -19.50 -17.10
N ALA A 172 15.51 -19.16 -15.94
CA ALA A 172 16.96 -19.25 -15.70
C ALA A 172 17.24 -19.48 -14.21
N ARG A 173 16.87 -20.66 -13.70
CA ARG A 173 17.61 -21.27 -12.59
C ARG A 173 18.44 -22.40 -13.17
N SER A 174 19.68 -22.08 -13.54
CA SER A 174 20.68 -23.07 -13.93
C SER A 174 21.43 -23.58 -12.70
N ALA A 175 21.50 -24.91 -12.65
CA ALA A 175 22.52 -25.80 -12.08
C ALA A 175 22.75 -25.78 -10.56
#